data_AF-A0A0F9IS50-F1
#
_entry.id   AF-A0A0F9IS50-F1
#
_cell.length_a   1.000
_cell.length_b   1.000
_cell.length_c   1.000
_cell.angle_alpha   90.00
_cell.angle_beta   90.00
_cell.angle_gamma   90.00
#
_symmetry.space_group_name_H-M   'P 1'
#
loop_
_entity.id
_entity.type
_entity.pdbx_description
1 polymer ?
#
loop_
_entity_poly.entity_id
_entity_poly.type
_entity_poly.pdbx_seq_one_letter_code
_entity_poly.pdbx_strand_id
1 'polypeptide(L)'
;MTDAWDLEETFTSTGSKLLQWPERLQALKEGDAQPIVCHVMPTSKCNMDCSYCSVKNRGDEELTEEEVLTFLGTLANRGLQAVIISGGG
;
A
#
# COMPACT_ATOMS: atom_id res chain seq x y z
N MET A 1 3.95 -18.24 -23.08
CA MET A 1 4.96 -17.79 -22.10
C MET A 1 4.68 -16.33 -21.89
N THR A 2 4.06 -15.96 -20.77
CA THR A 2 3.99 -14.56 -20.36
C THR A 2 5.36 -14.22 -19.81
N ASP A 3 6.06 -13.30 -20.44
CA ASP A 3 7.39 -12.89 -19.99
C ASP A 3 7.26 -12.25 -18.60
N ALA A 4 8.29 -12.34 -17.76
CA ALA A 4 8.23 -11.86 -16.37
C ALA A 4 7.77 -10.39 -16.24
N TRP A 5 8.03 -9.58 -17.28
CA TRP A 5 7.57 -8.20 -17.43
C TRP A 5 6.04 -8.07 -17.50
N ASP A 6 5.34 -9.01 -18.14
CA ASP A 6 3.87 -8.98 -18.26
C ASP A 6 3.20 -9.15 -16.89
N LEU A 7 3.81 -9.93 -16.00
CA LEU A 7 3.27 -10.18 -14.66
C LEU A 7 3.48 -8.97 -13.74
N GLU A 8 4.60 -8.26 -13.87
CA GLU A 8 4.86 -7.05 -13.08
C GLU A 8 3.85 -5.95 -13.39
N GLU A 9 3.62 -5.66 -14.68
CA GLU A 9 2.63 -4.67 -15.13
C GLU A 9 1.20 -5.05 -14.71
N THR A 10 0.91 -6.34 -14.64
CA THR A 10 -0.43 -6.85 -14.27
C THR A 10 -0.67 -6.83 -12.76
N PHE A 11 0.27 -7.31 -11.95
CA PHE A 11 0.04 -7.59 -10.53
C PHE A 11 0.67 -6.59 -9.56
N THR A 12 1.70 -5.83 -9.98
CA THR A 12 2.42 -4.91 -9.09
C THR A 12 1.75 -3.53 -9.05
N SER A 13 1.68 -2.89 -7.88
CA SER A 13 1.17 -1.51 -7.77
C SER A 13 2.22 -0.51 -8.29
N THR A 14 2.31 -0.38 -9.60
CA THR A 14 3.17 0.60 -10.26
C THR A 14 2.42 1.91 -10.52
N GLY A 15 3.16 3.02 -10.60
CA GLY A 15 2.58 4.33 -10.92
C GLY A 15 1.93 4.39 -12.31
N SER A 16 2.35 3.54 -13.26
CA SER A 16 1.77 3.46 -14.60
C SER A 16 0.30 3.06 -14.59
N LYS A 17 -0.16 2.31 -13.58
CA LYS A 17 -1.58 1.96 -13.41
C LYS A 17 -2.47 3.18 -13.21
N LEU A 18 -1.95 4.29 -12.67
CA LEU A 18 -2.72 5.54 -12.54
C LEU A 18 -3.15 6.10 -13.90
N LEU A 19 -2.40 5.81 -14.98
CA LEU A 19 -2.74 6.23 -16.34
C LEU A 19 -4.02 5.57 -16.86
N GLN A 20 -4.44 4.44 -16.28
CA GLN A 20 -5.69 3.75 -16.61
C GLN A 20 -6.92 4.39 -15.95
N TRP A 21 -6.73 5.37 -15.05
CA TRP A 21 -7.78 6.05 -14.28
C TRP A 21 -7.74 7.56 -14.52
N PRO A 22 -8.12 8.04 -15.73
CA PRO A 22 -7.96 9.44 -16.14
C PRO A 22 -8.67 10.42 -15.20
N GLU A 23 -9.82 10.04 -14.64
CA GLU A 23 -10.55 10.83 -13.66
C GLU A 23 -9.78 10.98 -12.33
N ARG A 24 -9.10 9.93 -11.86
CA ARG A 24 -8.25 10.01 -10.66
C ARG A 24 -7.02 10.87 -10.90
N LEU A 25 -6.46 10.80 -12.10
CA LEU A 25 -5.36 11.66 -12.50
C LEU A 25 -5.78 13.14 -12.58
N GLN A 26 -6.99 13.41 -13.08
CA GLN A 26 -7.54 14.75 -13.13
C GLN A 26 -7.84 15.29 -11.73
N ALA A 27 -8.48 14.50 -10.87
CA ALA A 27 -8.73 14.86 -9.47
C ALA A 27 -7.41 15.20 -8.74
N LEU A 28 -6.36 14.40 -8.95
CA LEU A 28 -5.03 14.67 -8.42
C LEU A 28 -4.47 16.03 -8.88
N LYS A 29 -4.63 16.38 -10.16
CA LYS A 29 -4.21 17.69 -10.71
C LYS A 29 -5.01 18.85 -10.12
N GLU A 30 -6.27 18.62 -9.79
CA GLU A 30 -7.18 19.59 -9.16
C GLU A 30 -6.98 19.69 -7.64
N GLY A 31 -6.07 18.89 -7.07
CA GLY A 31 -5.75 18.87 -5.64
C GLY A 31 -6.61 17.93 -4.80
N ASP A 32 -7.53 17.18 -5.41
CA ASP A 32 -8.30 16.12 -4.76
C ASP A 32 -7.62 14.76 -4.94
N ALA A 33 -6.50 14.56 -4.23
CA ALA A 33 -5.78 13.30 -4.23
C ALA A 33 -6.60 12.22 -3.49
N GLN A 34 -6.96 11.16 -4.21
CA GLN A 34 -7.70 10.02 -3.66
C GLN A 34 -6.77 8.80 -3.52
N PRO A 35 -6.75 8.13 -2.35
CA PRO A 35 -5.95 6.91 -2.18
C PRO A 35 -6.53 5.80 -3.06
N ILE A 36 -5.70 5.13 -3.86
CA ILE A 36 -6.11 3.97 -4.67
C ILE A 36 -5.62 2.67 -4.02
N VAL A 37 -4.37 2.66 -3.57
CA VAL A 37 -3.73 1.53 -2.88
C VAL A 37 -3.12 2.02 -1.57
N CYS A 38 -3.31 1.25 -0.50
CA CYS A 38 -2.73 1.52 0.82
C CYS A 38 -1.89 0.32 1.26
N HIS A 39 -0.67 0.59 1.73
CA HIS A 39 0.12 -0.40 2.46
C HIS A 39 -0.15 -0.19 3.94
N VAL A 40 -0.59 -1.25 4.62
CA VAL A 40 -0.74 -1.26 6.08
C VAL A 40 0.22 -2.29 6.66
N MET A 41 0.97 -1.87 7.68
CA MET A 41 1.93 -2.71 8.40
C MET A 41 1.43 -2.84 9.85
N PRO A 42 0.64 -3.88 10.17
CA PRO A 42 0.04 -4.00 11.51
C PRO A 42 1.08 -4.27 12.61
N THR A 43 2.27 -4.76 12.25
CA THR A 43 3.33 -5.08 13.20
C THR A 43 4.71 -4.85 12.59
N SER A 44 5.63 -4.35 13.43
CA SER A 44 7.06 -4.26 13.14
C SER A 44 7.83 -5.52 13.57
N LYS A 45 7.21 -6.54 14.15
CA LYS A 45 7.91 -7.77 14.57
C LYS A 45 8.25 -8.66 13.37
N CYS A 46 9.52 -9.02 13.22
CA CYS A 46 9.97 -10.02 12.24
C CYS A 46 10.75 -11.16 12.88
N ASN A 47 10.72 -12.35 12.27
CA ASN A 47 11.54 -13.49 12.64
C ASN A 47 12.81 -13.63 11.79
N MET A 48 13.11 -12.63 10.94
CA MET A 48 14.30 -12.57 10.09
C MET A 48 15.20 -11.41 10.51
N ASP A 49 16.48 -11.45 10.12
CA ASP A 49 17.45 -10.40 10.39
C ASP A 49 18.10 -9.86 9.10
N CYS A 50 17.25 -9.34 8.20
CA CYS A 50 17.70 -8.90 6.88
C CYS A 50 18.62 -7.67 6.97
N SER A 51 19.83 -7.74 6.40
CA SER A 51 20.80 -6.64 6.39
C SER A 51 20.32 -5.38 5.63
N TYR A 52 19.33 -5.55 4.77
CA TYR A 52 18.72 -4.51 3.94
C TYR A 52 17.33 -4.08 4.43
N CYS A 53 16.85 -4.55 5.59
CA CYS A 53 15.55 -4.15 6.12
C CYS A 53 15.57 -2.66 6.46
N SER A 54 14.71 -1.88 5.79
CA SER A 54 14.60 -0.43 5.97
C SER A 54 14.02 -0.02 7.33
N VAL A 55 13.47 -0.99 8.07
CA VAL A 55 12.78 -0.77 9.35
C VAL A 55 13.36 -1.62 10.50
N LYS A 56 14.54 -2.23 10.32
CA LYS A 56 15.22 -3.12 11.28
C LYS A 56 15.39 -2.55 12.69
N ASN A 57 15.58 -1.25 12.79
CA ASN A 57 15.84 -0.57 14.06
C ASN A 57 14.62 0.19 14.59
N ARG A 58 13.41 -0.09 14.06
CA ARG A 58 12.16 0.43 14.64
C ARG A 58 11.76 -0.39 15.85
N GLY A 59 10.86 0.14 16.68
CA GLY A 59 10.36 -0.57 17.85
C GLY A 59 9.41 -1.71 17.47
N ASP A 60 8.97 -2.47 18.47
CA ASP A 60 7.98 -3.54 18.33
C ASP A 60 6.55 -2.97 18.31
N GLU A 61 6.31 -1.93 17.52
CA GLU A 61 4.99 -1.32 17.42
C GLU A 61 3.97 -2.28 16.79
N GLU A 62 2.77 -2.31 17.36
CA GLU A 62 1.65 -3.11 16.88
C GLU A 62 0.39 -2.24 16.83
N LEU A 63 -0.31 -2.32 15.72
CA LEU A 63 -1.64 -1.74 15.57
C LEU A 63 -2.67 -2.77 16.00
N THR A 64 -3.68 -2.31 16.73
CA THR A 64 -4.87 -3.11 17.02
C THR A 64 -5.71 -3.31 15.76
N GLU A 65 -6.52 -4.36 15.75
CA GLU A 65 -7.49 -4.60 14.67
C GLU A 65 -8.43 -3.40 14.49
N GLU A 66 -8.90 -2.81 15.59
CA GLU A 66 -9.77 -1.64 15.56
C GLU A 66 -9.10 -0.44 14.89
N GLU A 67 -7.85 -0.12 15.24
CA GLU A 67 -7.10 0.97 14.60
C GLU A 67 -6.95 0.75 13.09
N VAL A 68 -6.61 -0.47 12.68
CA VAL A 68 -6.49 -0.83 11.26
C VAL A 68 -7.83 -0.67 10.54
N LEU A 69 -8.91 -1.23 11.10
CA LEU A 69 -10.24 -1.18 10.48
C LEU A 69 -10.80 0.24 10.41
N THR A 70 -10.65 1.04 11.46
CA THR A 70 -11.08 2.45 11.48
C THR A 70 -10.31 3.28 10.45
N PHE A 71 -8.99 3.08 10.35
CA PHE A 71 -8.16 3.76 9.35
C PHE A 71 -8.56 3.37 7.93
N LEU A 72 -8.67 2.07 7.64
CA LEU A 72 -9.07 1.57 6.33
C LEU A 72 -10.48 2.01 5.95
N GLY A 73 -11.41 2.05 6.91
CA GLY A 73 -12.77 2.57 6.70
C GLY A 73 -12.76 4.05 6.29
N THR A 74 -11.88 4.85 6.90
CA THR A 74 -11.70 6.26 6.51
C THR A 74 -11.17 6.39 5.08
N LEU A 75 -10.21 5.56 4.69
CA LEU A 75 -9.66 5.57 3.33
C LEU A 75 -10.64 5.02 2.28
N ALA A 76 -11.44 4.00 2.64
CA ALA A 76 -12.49 3.45 1.78
C ALA A 76 -13.49 4.54 1.36
N ASN A 77 -13.91 5.39 2.30
CA ASN A 77 -14.78 6.54 2.02
C ASN A 77 -14.13 7.60 1.11
N ARG A 78 -12.79 7.59 0.98
CA ARG A 78 -12.04 8.49 0.08
C ARG A 78 -11.65 7.83 -1.24
N GLY A 79 -12.14 6.61 -1.50
CA GLY A 79 -11.99 5.93 -2.78
C GLY A 79 -10.90 4.87 -2.85
N LEU A 80 -10.36 4.41 -1.71
CA LEU A 80 -9.43 3.28 -1.65
C LEU A 80 -10.01 2.04 -2.35
N GLN A 81 -9.18 1.37 -3.16
CA GLN A 81 -9.58 0.19 -3.95
C GLN A 81 -8.83 -1.08 -3.54
N ALA A 82 -7.60 -0.96 -3.02
CA ALA A 82 -6.79 -2.10 -2.63
C ALA A 82 -5.97 -1.84 -1.37
N VAL A 83 -5.76 -2.91 -0.59
CA VAL A 83 -4.91 -2.91 0.61
C VAL A 83 -3.83 -3.97 0.45
N ILE A 84 -2.59 -3.58 0.69
CA ILE A 84 -1.45 -4.49 0.84
C ILE A 84 -1.15 -4.59 2.32
N ILE A 85 -1.38 -5.77 2.89
CA ILE A 85 -0.95 -6.07 4.26
C ILE A 85 0.51 -6.50 4.20
N SER A 86 1.35 -5.74 4.86
CA SER A 86 2.79 -5.96 4.97
C SER A 86 3.20 -5.90 6.44
N GLY A 87 4.49 -5.79 6.74
CA GLY A 87 5.00 -5.72 8.09
C GLY A 87 6.36 -6.38 8.23
N GLY A 88 6.70 -6.68 9.47
CA GLY A 88 8.06 -7.04 9.84
C GLY A 88 8.97 -5.81 9.96
N GLY A 89 10.04 -6.00 10.71
CA GLY A 89 11.16 -5.11 10.90
C GLY A 89 12.29 -5.86 11.55
#